data_AF-A0A4R5UKI0-F1
#
_entry.id   AF-A0A4R5UKI0-F1
#
_cell.length_a   1.000
_cell.length_b   1.000
_cell.length_c   1.000
_cell.angle_alpha   90.00
_cell.angle_beta   90.00
_cell.angle_gamma   90.00
#
_symmetry.space_group_name_H-M   'P 1'
#
loop_
_entity.id
_entity.type
_entity.pdbx_description
1 polymer ?
#
loop_
_entity_poly.entity_id
_entity_poly.type
_entity_poly.pdbx_seq_one_letter_code
_entity_poly.pdbx_strand_id
1 'polypeptide(L)'
;MSAQGSRPEDFEISSEDFEQEFTFEVEDGLAKTVQVRRKGRGLVVNIRYQDDALSDHTDEAFEADGAITITAAEGGIFISSFRSLLSDRVRLRRTRFF
;
A
#
# COMPACT_ATOMS: atom_id res chain seq x y z
N MET A 1 -10.20 5.29 24.28
CA MET A 1 -10.96 5.71 23.11
C MET A 1 -10.95 4.54 22.16
N SER A 2 -12.14 4.05 21.81
CA SER A 2 -12.36 2.72 21.26
C SER A 2 -11.86 2.59 19.82
N ALA A 3 -11.18 1.48 19.53
CA ALA A 3 -10.84 1.06 18.17
C ALA A 3 -12.12 1.03 17.32
N GLN A 4 -12.20 1.96 16.37
CA GLN A 4 -13.27 2.00 15.40
C GLN A 4 -12.81 1.13 14.24
N GLY A 5 -13.40 -0.05 14.11
CA GLY A 5 -13.18 -0.92 12.94
C GLY A 5 -13.62 -0.19 11.69
N SER A 6 -12.67 0.45 11.02
CA SER A 6 -12.89 1.21 9.81
C SER A 6 -13.28 0.25 8.69
N ARG A 7 -14.44 0.48 8.10
CA ARG A 7 -14.80 -0.14 6.82
C ARG A 7 -13.68 0.11 5.81
N PRO A 8 -13.41 -0.83 4.90
CA PRO A 8 -12.47 -0.56 3.82
C PRO A 8 -12.95 0.65 3.03
N GLU A 9 -12.16 1.71 3.01
CA GLU A 9 -12.40 2.87 2.16
C GLU A 9 -11.51 2.73 0.92
N ASP A 10 -12.17 2.74 -0.24
CA ASP A 10 -11.52 2.70 -1.54
C ASP A 10 -11.24 4.13 -1.99
N PHE A 11 -9.98 4.41 -2.29
CA PHE A 11 -9.53 5.70 -2.80
C PHE A 11 -8.99 5.50 -4.22
N GLU A 12 -9.66 6.10 -5.21
CA GLU A 12 -9.11 6.19 -6.55
C GLU A 12 -8.20 7.42 -6.65
N ILE A 13 -6.95 7.20 -7.07
CA ILE A 13 -5.94 8.23 -7.26
C ILE A 13 -5.56 8.25 -8.73
N SER A 14 -6.02 9.29 -9.43
CA SER A 14 -5.68 9.56 -10.83
C SER A 14 -4.39 10.34 -11.01
N SER A 15 -3.84 10.94 -9.94
CA SER A 15 -2.58 11.67 -9.99
C SER A 15 -1.41 10.73 -10.30
N GLU A 16 -0.49 11.21 -11.13
CA GLU A 16 0.79 10.56 -11.41
C GLU A 16 1.90 11.03 -10.46
N ASP A 17 1.61 11.99 -9.58
CA ASP A 17 2.52 12.46 -8.53
C ASP A 17 1.75 12.56 -7.21
N PHE A 18 2.06 11.68 -6.27
CA PHE A 18 1.46 11.70 -4.94
C PHE A 18 2.31 10.95 -3.92
N GLU A 19 2.09 11.27 -2.65
CA GLU A 19 2.61 10.54 -1.50
C GLU A 19 1.49 10.40 -0.47
N GLN A 20 1.26 9.17 -0.02
CA GLN A 20 0.23 8.86 0.98
C GLN A 20 0.81 7.89 2.00
N GLU A 21 0.52 8.13 3.27
CA GLU A 21 0.92 7.27 4.38
C GLU A 21 -0.30 6.67 5.08
N PHE A 22 -0.17 5.43 5.51
CA PHE A 22 -1.16 4.67 6.28
C PHE A 22 -0.46 4.07 7.49
N THR A 23 -1.04 4.24 8.68
CA THR A 23 -0.50 3.66 9.92
C THR A 23 -1.52 2.70 10.51
N PHE A 24 -1.05 1.52 10.88
CA PHE A 24 -1.83 0.44 11.47
C PHE A 24 -1.21 0.07 12.82
N GLU A 25 -2.05 0.01 13.84
CA GLU A 25 -1.67 -0.61 15.11
C GLU A 25 -1.72 -2.12 14.92
N VAL A 26 -0.60 -2.79 15.21
CA VAL A 26 -0.49 -4.25 15.26
C VAL A 26 -0.49 -4.66 16.74
N GLU A 27 -0.73 -5.95 17.02
CA GLU A 27 -0.69 -6.50 18.37
C GLU A 27 0.65 -6.20 19.07
N ASP A 28 0.62 -6.19 20.40
CA ASP A 28 1.78 -5.99 21.28
C ASP A 28 2.55 -4.66 21.13
N GLY A 29 1.88 -3.60 20.65
CA GLY A 29 2.45 -2.25 20.57
C GLY A 29 3.32 -2.02 19.35
N LEU A 30 3.38 -2.99 18.43
CA LEU A 30 4.04 -2.86 17.14
C LEU A 30 3.22 -1.95 16.22
N ALA A 31 3.86 -0.92 15.66
CA ALA A 31 3.25 -0.07 14.65
C ALA A 31 3.71 -0.47 13.26
N LYS A 32 2.78 -0.57 12.31
CA LYS A 32 3.06 -0.77 10.88
C LYS A 32 2.71 0.50 10.12
N THR A 33 3.68 1.09 9.45
CA THR A 33 3.48 2.24 8.57
C THR A 33 3.71 1.81 7.12
N VAL A 34 2.75 2.12 6.24
CA VAL A 34 2.85 1.89 4.80
C VAL A 34 2.80 3.23 4.09
N GLN A 35 3.90 3.59 3.44
CA GLN A 35 4.02 4.78 2.62
C GLN A 35 3.97 4.40 1.14
N VAL A 36 3.04 4.99 0.40
CA VAL A 36 2.87 4.82 -1.04
C VAL A 36 3.25 6.12 -1.73
N ARG A 37 4.23 6.07 -2.63
CA ARG A 37 4.71 7.20 -3.41
C ARG A 37 4.61 6.88 -4.89
N ARG A 38 4.07 7.80 -5.68
CA ARG A 38 4.05 7.70 -7.13
C ARG A 38 4.76 8.89 -7.76
N LYS A 39 5.54 8.62 -8.80
CA LYS A 39 6.14 9.63 -9.67
C LYS A 39 6.11 9.16 -11.12
N GLY A 40 5.24 9.76 -11.92
CA GLY A 40 4.90 9.27 -13.26
C GLY A 40 4.29 7.86 -13.17
N ARG A 41 4.90 6.92 -13.91
CA ARG A 41 4.48 5.50 -13.92
C ARG A 41 5.09 4.69 -12.76
N GLY A 42 6.11 5.23 -12.09
CA GLY A 42 6.78 4.56 -10.98
C GLY A 42 5.98 4.68 -9.69
N LEU A 43 5.72 3.56 -9.04
CA LEU A 43 5.06 3.46 -7.74
C LEU A 43 6.02 2.76 -6.77
N VAL A 44 6.27 3.36 -5.62
CA VAL A 44 7.09 2.81 -4.54
C VAL A 44 6.23 2.66 -3.30
N VAL A 45 6.29 1.49 -2.68
CA VAL A 45 5.64 1.18 -1.41
C VAL A 45 6.73 0.86 -0.40
N ASN A 46 6.83 1.68 0.64
CA ASN A 46 7.72 1.47 1.76
C ASN A 46 6.90 1.03 2.97
N ILE A 47 7.21 -0.14 3.53
CA ILE A 47 6.55 -0.69 4.71
C ILE A 47 7.56 -0.64 5.84
N ARG A 48 7.19 -0.08 6.98
CA ARG A 48 8.00 -0.03 8.19
C ARG A 48 7.24 -0.69 9.34
N TYR A 49 7.91 -1.55 10.07
CA TYR A 49 7.47 -2.09 11.34
C TYR A 49 8.34 -1.49 12.44
N GLN A 50 7.73 -0.93 13.48
CA GLN A 50 8.46 -0.29 14.56
C GLN A 50 7.81 -0.58 15.91
N ASP A 51 8.61 -1.08 16.84
CA ASP A 51 8.31 -1.10 18.27
C ASP A 51 9.45 -0.39 19.04
N ASP A 52 9.43 -0.43 20.38
CA ASP A 52 10.45 0.21 21.22
C ASP A 52 11.86 -0.41 21.10
N ALA A 53 11.99 -1.60 20.51
CA ALA A 53 13.21 -2.40 20.48
C ALA A 53 13.71 -2.74 19.05
N LEU A 54 12.83 -2.75 18.05
CA LEU A 54 13.08 -3.24 16.70
C LEU A 54 12.47 -2.28 15.65
N SER A 55 13.23 -2.04 14.59
CA SER A 55 12.73 -1.44 13.35
C SER A 55 13.08 -2.31 12.17
N ASP A 56 12.08 -2.70 11.40
CA ASP A 56 12.23 -3.42 10.14
C ASP A 56 11.57 -2.63 9.01
N HIS A 57 12.14 -2.71 7.80
CA HIS A 57 11.59 -2.02 6.65
C HIS A 57 11.71 -2.85 5.37
N THR A 58 10.72 -2.69 4.49
CA THR A 58 10.67 -3.30 3.17
C THR A 58 10.30 -2.24 2.13
N ASP A 59 11.02 -2.22 1.03
CA ASP A 59 10.74 -1.38 -0.13
C ASP A 59 10.31 -2.25 -1.31
N GLU A 60 9.15 -1.96 -1.88
CA GLU A 60 8.68 -2.56 -3.12
C GLU A 60 8.44 -1.49 -4.19
N ALA A 61 8.84 -1.77 -5.43
CA ALA A 61 8.69 -0.86 -6.56
C ALA A 61 7.93 -1.53 -7.70
N PHE A 62 7.00 -0.78 -8.29
CA PHE A 62 6.09 -1.23 -9.33
C PHE A 62 5.92 -0.16 -10.42
N GLU A 63 5.31 -0.57 -11.53
CA GLU A 63 4.80 0.35 -12.54
C GLU A 63 3.28 0.31 -12.61
N ALA A 64 2.66 1.49 -12.55
CA ALA A 64 1.23 1.70 -12.74
C ALA A 64 1.00 2.74 -13.84
N ASP A 65 0.19 2.37 -14.84
CA ASP A 65 -0.27 3.26 -15.89
C ASP A 65 -1.73 3.66 -15.58
N GLY A 66 -2.03 4.96 -15.60
CA GLY A 66 -3.38 5.47 -15.30
C GLY A 66 -3.72 5.50 -13.80
N ALA A 67 -5.00 5.58 -13.48
CA ALA A 67 -5.45 5.65 -12.09
C ALA A 67 -5.15 4.36 -11.31
N ILE A 68 -4.86 4.52 -10.02
CA ILE A 68 -4.75 3.41 -9.08
C ILE A 68 -5.88 3.47 -8.07
N THR A 69 -6.27 2.33 -7.52
CA THR A 69 -7.20 2.25 -6.40
C THR A 69 -6.45 1.67 -5.20
N ILE A 70 -6.51 2.38 -4.08
CA ILE A 70 -5.98 1.93 -2.79
C ILE A 70 -7.17 1.63 -1.88
N THR A 71 -7.20 0.43 -1.33
CA THR A 71 -8.19 0.03 -0.32
C THR A 71 -7.45 -0.17 1.00
N ALA A 72 -7.73 0.66 2.00
CA ALA A 72 -7.23 0.42 3.35
C ALA A 72 -8.09 -0.65 4.04
N ALA A 73 -7.47 -1.60 4.72
CA ALA A 73 -8.14 -2.67 5.46
C ALA A 73 -7.49 -2.85 6.84
N GLU A 74 -8.04 -3.77 7.63
CA GLU A 74 -7.45 -4.13 8.92
C GLU A 74 -6.03 -4.67 8.70
N GLY A 75 -5.03 -3.98 9.26
CA GLY A 75 -3.62 -4.38 9.20
C GLY A 75 -2.87 -4.07 7.90
N GLY A 76 -3.47 -3.43 6.89
CA GLY A 76 -2.75 -3.11 5.66
C GLY A 76 -3.53 -2.42 4.56
N ILE A 77 -2.91 -2.36 3.38
CA ILE A 77 -3.52 -1.79 2.17
C ILE A 77 -3.49 -2.79 1.01
N PHE A 78 -4.50 -2.70 0.16
CA PHE A 78 -4.52 -3.31 -1.16
C PHE A 78 -4.36 -2.23 -2.21
N ILE A 79 -3.49 -2.45 -3.19
CA ILE A 79 -3.30 -1.54 -4.31
C ILE A 79 -3.63 -2.28 -5.59
N SER A 80 -4.48 -1.67 -6.42
CA SER A 80 -4.77 -2.14 -7.77
C SER A 80 -4.55 -1.02 -8.77
N SER A 81 -4.15 -1.39 -9.99
CA SER A 81 -4.02 -0.46 -11.11
C SER A 81 -4.70 -1.07 -12.32
N PHE A 82 -5.46 -0.26 -13.08
CA PHE A 82 -6.02 -0.69 -14.34
C PHE A 82 -4.92 -0.76 -15.40
N ARG A 83 -4.16 -1.87 -15.45
CA ARG A 83 -3.40 -2.17 -16.65
C ARG A 83 -4.39 -2.52 -17.75
N SER A 84 -4.59 -1.62 -18.73
CA SER A 84 -4.88 -2.08 -20.08
C SER A 84 -3.75 -3.05 -20.45
N LEU A 85 -4.10 -4.30 -20.75
CA LEU A 85 -3.19 -5.40 -21.02
C LEU A 85 -2.11 -5.00 -22.05
N LEU A 86 -0.89 -4.68 -21.60
CA LEU A 86 0.29 -4.90 -22.42
C LEU A 86 0.61 -6.38 -22.33
N SER A 87 0.25 -7.08 -23.40
CA SER A 87 0.13 -8.54 -23.55
C SER A 87 1.36 -9.38 -23.20
N ASP A 88 2.51 -8.81 -22.83
CA ASP A 88 3.78 -9.54 -22.88
C ASP A 88 4.61 -9.58 -21.58
N ARG A 89 4.19 -8.95 -20.46
CA ARG A 89 4.99 -9.03 -19.21
C ARG A 89 4.15 -9.22 -17.95
N VAL A 90 4.04 -10.50 -17.59
CA VAL A 90 3.87 -11.06 -16.23
C VAL A 90 2.63 -10.58 -15.45
N ARG A 91 1.67 -11.51 -15.32
CA ARG A 91 0.56 -11.47 -14.37
C ARG A 91 1.10 -11.29 -12.94
N LEU A 92 0.95 -10.11 -12.36
CA LEU A 92 0.98 -9.94 -10.91
C LEU A 92 -0.40 -10.32 -10.36
N ARG A 93 -0.61 -11.62 -10.20
CA ARG A 93 -1.66 -12.18 -9.33
C ARG A 93 -0.95 -12.86 -8.17
N ARG A 94 -0.38 -12.06 -7.26
CA ARG A 94 0.18 -12.56 -6.02
C ARG A 94 -0.59 -11.94 -4.87
N THR A 95 -1.70 -12.59 -4.53
CA THR A 95 -2.36 -12.38 -3.24
C THR A 95 -1.39 -12.87 -2.17
N ARG A 96 -0.70 -11.95 -1.50
CA ARG A 96 0.02 -12.25 -0.26
C ARG A 96 -0.75 -11.64 0.88
N PHE A 97 -1.16 -12.49 1.80
CA PHE A 97 -1.60 -12.11 3.13
C PHE A 97 -0.33 -11.80 3.91
N PHE A 98 -0.24 -10.60 4.46
CA PHE A 98 0.82 -10.18 5.38
C PHE A 98 0.17 -9.86 6.71
#